data_AF-A0A1C7M5P0-F1
#
_entry.id   AF-A0A1C7M5P0-F1
#
_cell.length_a   1.000
_cell.length_b   1.000
_cell.length_c   1.000
_cell.angle_alpha   90.00
_cell.angle_beta   90.00
_cell.angle_gamma   90.00
#
_symmetry.space_group_name_H-M   'P 1'
#
loop_
_entity.id
_entity.type
_entity.pdbx_description
1 polymer ?
#
loop_
_entity_poly.entity_id
_entity_poly.type
_entity_poly.pdbx_seq_one_letter_code
_entity_poly.pdbx_strand_id
1 'polypeptide(L)' 'MFGFLIVVFPTHYEGGALILRTRDKSEGKFECRTIDSSAAFAQHCQPYVAYVAFFSDVEPEVPVVKSGYRVTLTYNVC' A
#
# COMPACT_ATOMS: atom_id res chain seq x y z
N MET A 1 13.86 13.38 -2.81
CA MET A 1 13.09 12.56 -1.85
C MET A 1 13.41 11.11 -2.18
N PHE A 2 14.01 10.37 -1.26
CA PHE A 2 14.52 9.02 -1.50
C PHE A 2 13.39 8.01 -1.73
N GLY A 3 12.30 8.14 -0.98
CA GLY A 3 11.14 7.28 -1.13
C GLY A 3 10.04 7.62 -0.15
N PHE A 4 9.07 6.71 -0.07
CA PHE A 4 7.92 6.81 0.81
C PHE A 4 7.83 5.56 1.69
N LEU A 5 7.35 5.75 2.91
CA LEU A 5 6.92 4.69 3.80
C LEU A 5 5.44 4.90 4.12
N ILE A 6 4.60 3.94 3.75
CA ILE A 6 3.18 3.92 4.10
C ILE A 6 2.98 2.91 5.22
N VAL A 7 2.40 3.35 6.34
CA VAL A 7 1.94 2.50 7.43
C VAL A 7 0.41 2.44 7.38
N VAL A 8 -0.14 1.23 7.40
CA VAL A 8 -1.59 0.95 7.40
C VAL A 8 -1.98 0.40 8.76
N PHE A 9 -2.93 1.08 9.42
CA PHE A 9 -3.43 0.64 10.71
C PHE A 9 -4.43 -0.52 10.56
N PRO A 10 -4.53 -1.41 11.57
CA PRO A 10 -5.41 -2.57 11.54
C PRO A 10 -6.87 -2.14 11.71
N THR A 11 -7.51 -1.78 10.60
CA THR A 11 -8.94 -1.49 10.53
C THR A 11 -9.64 -2.50 9.62
N HIS A 12 -10.92 -2.79 9.89
CA HIS A 12 -11.72 -3.64 9.02
C HIS A 12 -12.24 -2.82 7.84
N TYR A 13 -11.85 -3.20 6.62
CA TYR A 13 -12.33 -2.60 5.37
C TYR A 13 -12.30 -3.62 4.23
N GLU A 14 -13.04 -3.36 3.17
CA GLU A 14 -13.03 -4.15 1.93
C GLU A 14 -12.66 -3.25 0.74
N GLY A 15 -11.79 -3.73 -0.15
CA GLY A 15 -11.21 -2.92 -1.23
C GLY A 15 -10.06 -2.05 -0.73
N GLY A 16 -9.75 -0.96 -1.43
CA GLY A 16 -8.65 -0.07 -1.03
C GLY A 16 -7.26 -0.71 -0.99
N ALA A 17 -7.03 -1.76 -1.78
CA ALA A 17 -5.73 -2.41 -1.89
C ALA A 17 -4.70 -1.42 -2.45
N LEU A 18 -3.48 -1.43 -1.91
CA LEU A 18 -2.44 -0.54 -2.41
C LEU A 18 -1.82 -1.14 -3.67
N ILE A 19 -1.88 -0.41 -4.77
CA ILE A 19 -1.26 -0.77 -6.04
C ILE A 19 -0.01 0.07 -6.22
N LEU A 20 1.14 -0.58 -6.35
CA LEU A 20 2.41 0.06 -6.67
C LEU A 20 2.73 -0.20 -8.14
N ARG A 21 2.89 0.86 -8.92
CA ARG A 21 3.28 0.79 -10.33
C ARG A 21 4.70 1.26 -10.51
N THR A 22 5.55 0.39 -11.02
CA THR A 22 6.93 0.72 -11.40
C THR A 22 7.03 0.68 -12.92
N ARG A 23 7.65 1.72 -13.49
CA ARG A 23 7.97 1.75 -14.92
C ARG A 23 9.33 1.11 -15.14
N ASP A 24 9.36 -0.05 -15.79
CA ASP A 24 10.61 -0.64 -16.23
C ASP A 24 11.15 0.17 -17.43
N LYS A 25 12.31 0.81 -17.24
CA LYS A 25 12.96 1.65 -18.25
C LYS A 25 13.58 0.84 -19.39
N SER A 26 13.81 -0.46 -19.19
CA SER A 26 14.42 -1.36 -20.18
C SER A 26 13.40 -1.95 -21.15
N GLU A 27 12.23 -2.32 -20.66
CA GLU A 27 11.25 -3.10 -21.45
C GLU A 27 9.96 -2.35 -21.78
N GLY A 28 9.76 -1.14 -21.27
CA GLY A 28 8.51 -0.38 -21.47
C GLY A 28 7.27 -1.03 -20.85
N LYS A 29 7.46 -2.08 -20.03
CA LYS A 29 6.40 -2.77 -19.28
C LYS A 29 6.21 -2.09 -17.93
N PHE A 30 4.97 -2.06 -17.47
CA PHE A 30 4.62 -1.62 -16.13
C PHE A 30 4.53 -2.85 -15.23
N GLU A 31 5.35 -2.89 -14.19
CA GLU A 31 5.15 -3.86 -13.11
C GLU A 31 4.15 -3.29 -12.12
N CYS A 32 3.04 -4.00 -11.92
CA CYS A 32 2.01 -3.65 -10.94
C CYS A 32 2.06 -4.65 -9.79
N ARG A 33 2.32 -4.18 -8.57
CA ARG A 33 2.23 -4.99 -7.35
C ARG A 33 1.05 -4.54 -6.51
N THR A 34 0.14 -5.46 -6.23
CA THR A 34 -1.03 -5.19 -5.38
C THR A 34 -0.80 -5.77 -3.99
N ILE A 35 -0.94 -4.92 -2.98
CA ILE A 35 -0.79 -5.26 -1.57
C ILE A 35 -2.16 -5.08 -0.91
N ASP A 36 -2.82 -6.21 -0.61
CA ASP A 36 -4.07 -6.23 0.13
C ASP A 36 -3.82 -6.51 1.61
N SER A 37 -3.91 -5.45 2.41
CA SER A 37 -3.76 -5.52 3.86
C SER A 37 -5.06 -5.92 4.58
N SER A 38 -6.22 -5.84 3.91
CA SER A 38 -7.50 -6.16 4.54
C SER A 38 -7.61 -7.64 4.92
N ALA A 39 -7.14 -8.53 4.05
CA ALA A 39 -7.07 -9.97 4.29
C ALA A 39 -6.11 -10.30 5.44
N ALA A 40 -4.98 -9.61 5.51
CA ALA A 40 -4.03 -9.76 6.60
C ALA A 40 -4.66 -9.34 7.93
N PHE A 41 -5.43 -8.24 7.98
CA PHE A 41 -6.12 -7.75 9.18
C PHE A 41 -7.23 -8.67 9.70
N ALA A 42 -7.84 -9.48 8.82
CA ALA A 42 -8.88 -10.41 9.22
C ALA A 42 -8.37 -11.67 9.96
N GLN A 43 -7.08 -12.00 9.85
CA GLN A 43 -6.55 -13.32 10.26
C GLN A 43 -5.82 -13.34 11.60
N HIS A 44 -5.44 -12.20 12.19
CA HIS A 44 -4.66 -12.20 13.42
C HIS A 44 -5.39 -11.49 14.57
N CYS A 45 -5.30 -12.07 15.77
CA CYS A 45 -5.91 -11.55 17.00
C CYS A 45 -5.00 -10.61 17.82
N GLN A 46 -3.73 -10.45 17.44
CA GLN A 46 -2.79 -9.54 18.11
C GLN A 46 -2.77 -8.17 17.42
N PRO A 47 -2.33 -7.08 18.08
CA PRO A 47 -2.18 -5.79 17.42
C PRO A 47 -0.93 -5.78 16.52
N TYR A 48 -1.10 -5.51 15.23
CA TYR A 48 -0.02 -5.34 14.24
C TYR A 48 -0.41 -4.24 13.26
N VAL A 49 0.61 -3.66 12.62
CA VAL A 49 0.45 -2.70 11.52
C VAL A 49 1.05 -3.30 10.27
N ALA A 50 0.44 -3.03 9.12
CA ALA A 50 1.08 -3.33 7.85
C ALA A 50 1.91 -2.12 7.42
N TYR A 51 3.05 -2.33 6.78
CA TYR A 51 3.85 -1.24 6.23
C TYR A 51 4.42 -1.62 4.87
N VAL A 52 4.72 -0.60 4.08
CA VAL A 52 5.34 -0.74 2.77
C VAL A 52 6.22 0.46 2.49
N ALA A 53 7.45 0.19 2.07
CA ALA A 53 8.41 1.20 1.65
C ALA A 53 8.70 1.04 0.15
N PHE A 54 8.75 2.15 -0.57
CA PHE A 54 9.05 2.16 -2.00
C PHE A 54 9.78 3.44 -2.41
N PHE A 55 10.55 3.35 -3.49
CA PHE A 55 11.29 4.48 -4.05
C PHE A 55 10.36 5.52 -4.67
N SER A 56 10.84 6.76 -4.77
CA SER A 56 10.03 7.89 -5.25
C SER A 56 9.61 7.79 -6.72
N ASP A 57 10.21 6.90 -7.49
CA ASP A 57 9.88 6.63 -8.89
C ASP A 57 8.78 5.58 -9.08
N VAL A 58 8.25 5.04 -7.97
CA VAL A 58 7.09 4.14 -7.95
C VAL A 58 5.83 4.96 -7.71
N GLU A 59 4.81 4.76 -8.54
CA GLU A 59 3.51 5.44 -8.44
C GLU A 59 2.55 4.62 -7.56
N PRO A 60 2.10 5.14 -6.40
CA PRO A 60 1.09 4.48 -5.59
C PRO A 60 -0.33 4.85 -6.06
N GLU A 61 -1.20 3.85 -6.15
CA GLU A 61 -2.65 4.01 -6.37
C GLU A 61 -3.43 3.26 -5.29
N VAL A 62 -4.52 3.85 -4.83
CA VAL A 62 -5.46 3.23 -3.89
C VAL A 62 -6.86 3.27 -4.51
N PRO A 63 -7.43 2.13 -4.95
CA PRO A 63 -8.80 2.03 -5.42
C PRO A 63 -9.80 2.36 -4.31
N VAL A 64 -11.07 2.55 -4.69
CA VAL A 64 -12.14 2.87 -3.75
C VAL A 64 -12.30 1.79 -2.67
N VAL A 65 -12.42 2.23 -1.42
CA VAL A 65 -12.84 1.38 -0.29
C VAL A 65 -14.35 1.15 -0.42
N LYS A 66 -14.75 -0.12 -0.58
CA LYS A 66 -16.15 -0.49 -0.80
C LYS A 66 -16.95 -0.54 0.51
N SER A 67 -16.29 -0.87 1.62
CA SER A 67 -16.90 -0.99 2.94
C SER A 67 -15.87 -0.70 4.04
N GLY A 68 -16.32 -0.15 5.16
CA GLY A 68 -15.46 0.21 6.31
C GLY A 68 -14.64 1.47 6.08
N TYR A 69 -13.47 1.54 6.70
CA TYR A 69 -12.55 2.66 6.58
C TYR A 69 -11.09 2.20 6.66
N ARG A 70 -10.22 2.89 5.92
CA ARG A 70 -8.78 2.61 5.85
C ARG A 70 -8.02 3.82 6.38
N VAL A 71 -7.17 3.62 7.39
CA VAL A 71 -6.35 4.68 8.00
C VAL A 71 -4.88 4.42 7.70
N THR A 72 -4.20 5.42 7.15
CA THR A 72 -2.79 5.32 6.77
C THR A 72 -1.98 6.54 7.16
N LEU A 73 -0.70 6.32 7.48
CA LEU A 73 0.31 7.37 7.59
C LEU A 73 1.29 7.24 6.43
N THR A 74 1.51 8.34 5.71
CA THR A 74 2.50 8.43 4.65
C THR A 74 3.67 9.27 5.14
N TYR A 75 4.83 8.66 5.25
CA TYR A 75 6.09 9.32 5.57
C TYR A 75 6.90 9.54 4.29
N ASN A 76 7.31 10.79 4.09
CA ASN A 76 8.30 11.14 3.08
C ASN A 76 9.70 10.91 3.68
N VAL A 77 10.46 9.98 3.10
CA VAL A 77 11.81 9.69 3.54
C VAL A 77 12.78 10.49 2.66
N CYS A 78 13.49 11.43 3.26
CA CYS A 78 14.44 12.32 2.60
C CYS A 78 15.86 11.75 2.60
#